data_AF-A0A350AVW9-F1
#
_entry.id   AF-A0A350AVW9-F1
#
_cell.length_a   1.000
_cell.length_b   1.000
_cell.length_c   1.000
_cell.angle_alpha   90.00
_cell.angle_beta   90.00
_cell.angle_gamma   90.00
#
_symmetry.space_group_name_H-M   'P 1'
#
loop_
_entity.id
_entity.type
_entity.pdbx_description
1 polymer ?
#
loop_
_entity_poly.entity_id
_entity_poly.type
_entity_poly.pdbx_seq_one_letter_code
_entity_poly.pdbx_strand_id
1 'polypeptide(L)'
;MEMIQGDSFQKELKKLKKRYRSLPEDLKVLEKLILKFPQGEDSRHCNALKKEAHKCICKRRMMCRSGKGSEFRVVYFYDGKVLELMYLEIYFKGDKTTEDSKRIETFWKEKLEAAEAAETE
;
A
#
# COMPACT_ATOMS: atom_id res chain seq x y z
N MET A 1 13.19 10.13 2.79
CA MET A 1 11.91 9.44 3.02
C MET A 1 12.22 8.06 3.56
N GLU A 2 11.64 7.73 4.70
CA GLU A 2 11.77 6.39 5.29
C GLU A 2 10.60 5.52 4.85
N MET A 3 10.85 4.23 4.61
CA MET A 3 9.79 3.25 4.33
C MET A 3 9.73 2.22 5.46
N ILE A 4 8.54 2.03 6.00
CA ILE A 4 8.24 1.04 7.03
C ILE A 4 7.22 0.02 6.50
N GLN A 5 7.35 -1.22 6.94
CA GLN A 5 6.39 -2.28 6.61
C GLN A 5 5.59 -2.60 7.87
N GLY A 6 4.28 -2.37 7.86
CA GLY A 6 3.44 -2.69 9.00
C GLY A 6 3.40 -4.20 9.29
N ASP A 7 3.15 -4.58 10.54
CA ASP A 7 3.05 -5.99 10.96
C ASP A 7 2.06 -6.80 10.12
N SER A 8 0.90 -6.20 9.84
CA SER A 8 -0.12 -6.83 9.02
C SER A 8 0.38 -7.09 7.60
N PHE A 9 1.09 -6.12 7.01
CA PHE A 9 1.70 -6.26 5.70
C PHE A 9 2.69 -7.44 5.65
N GLN A 10 3.59 -7.52 6.64
CA GLN A 10 4.59 -8.60 6.69
C GLN A 10 3.94 -9.98 6.86
N LYS A 11 2.89 -10.08 7.68
CA LYS A 11 2.12 -11.33 7.86
C LYS A 11 1.46 -11.76 6.56
N GLU A 12 0.86 -10.84 5.81
CA GLU A 12 0.25 -11.15 4.50
C GLU A 12 1.31 -11.52 3.46
N LEU A 13 2.40 -10.76 3.35
CA LEU A 13 3.52 -11.07 2.45
C LEU A 13 4.09 -12.48 2.73
N LYS A 14 4.24 -12.87 4.00
CA LYS A 14 4.72 -14.20 4.40
C LYS A 14 3.76 -15.33 3.97
N LYS A 15 2.45 -15.08 3.99
CA LYS A 15 1.44 -16.04 3.48
C LYS A 15 1.48 -16.11 1.95
N LEU A 16 1.52 -14.96 1.28
CA LEU A 16 1.45 -14.85 -0.17
C LEU A 16 2.70 -15.36 -0.88
N LYS A 17 3.90 -15.14 -0.33
CA LYS A 17 5.16 -15.61 -0.94
C LYS A 17 5.24 -17.13 -1.11
N LYS A 18 4.47 -17.89 -0.31
CA LYS A 18 4.37 -19.35 -0.46
C LYS A 18 3.72 -19.76 -1.79
N ARG A 19 2.75 -18.96 -2.25
CA ARG A 19 1.99 -19.17 -3.49
C ARG A 19 2.61 -18.43 -4.67
N TYR A 20 3.23 -17.28 -4.42
CA TYR A 20 3.78 -16.38 -5.44
C TYR A 20 5.26 -16.12 -5.16
N ARG A 21 6.13 -16.97 -5.71
CA ARG A 21 7.57 -16.99 -5.36
C ARG A 21 8.31 -15.70 -5.72
N SER A 22 7.95 -15.05 -6.83
CA SER A 22 8.53 -13.76 -7.26
C SER A 22 7.97 -12.56 -6.52
N LEU A 23 6.90 -12.71 -5.75
CA LEU A 23 6.24 -11.59 -5.07
C LEU A 23 7.20 -10.71 -4.25
N PRO A 24 8.16 -11.26 -3.48
CA PRO A 24 9.11 -10.44 -2.73
C PRO A 24 10.04 -9.63 -3.64
N GLU A 25 10.45 -10.18 -4.79
CA GLU A 25 11.30 -9.47 -5.74
C GLU A 25 10.52 -8.41 -6.53
N ASP A 26 9.29 -8.75 -6.93
CA ASP A 26 8.36 -7.83 -7.60
C ASP A 26 8.03 -6.64 -6.67
N LEU A 27 7.81 -6.93 -5.38
CA LEU A 27 7.58 -5.91 -4.36
C LEU A 27 8.78 -4.97 -4.21
N LYS A 28 10.02 -5.48 -4.18
CA LYS A 28 11.22 -4.63 -4.10
C LYS A 28 11.34 -3.63 -5.24
N VAL A 29 10.90 -4.01 -6.44
CA VAL A 29 10.86 -3.09 -7.59
C VAL A 29 9.80 -2.02 -7.36
N LEU A 30 8.62 -2.41 -6.88
CA LEU A 30 7.55 -1.48 -6.57
C LEU A 30 7.94 -0.52 -5.43
N GLU A 31 8.59 -0.99 -4.38
CA GLU A 31 9.04 -0.18 -3.24
C GLU A 31 9.94 0.98 -3.71
N LYS A 32 10.91 0.70 -4.59
CA LYS A 32 11.77 1.74 -5.20
C LYS A 32 10.96 2.77 -5.99
N LEU A 33 9.95 2.30 -6.71
CA LEU A 33 9.09 3.16 -7.53
C LEU A 33 8.19 4.05 -6.65
N ILE A 34 7.63 3.49 -5.57
CA ILE A 34 6.82 4.23 -4.61
C ILE A 34 7.69 5.25 -3.88
N LEU A 35 8.91 4.92 -3.46
CA LEU A 35 9.82 5.87 -2.82
C LEU A 35 10.15 7.08 -3.71
N LYS A 36 10.25 6.85 -5.02
CA LYS A 36 10.49 7.93 -6.00
C LYS A 36 9.22 8.74 -6.27
N PHE A 37 8.06 8.07 -6.31
CA PHE A 37 6.78 8.64 -6.66
C PHE A 37 5.68 8.16 -5.70
N PRO A 38 5.64 8.71 -4.48
CA PRO A 38 4.79 8.23 -3.39
C PRO A 38 3.31 8.55 -3.62
N GLN A 39 3.00 9.57 -4.43
CA GLN A 39 1.62 9.89 -4.83
C GLN A 39 1.25 9.27 -6.18
N GLY A 40 2.17 8.52 -6.79
CA GLY A 40 2.08 8.03 -8.16
C GLY A 40 2.58 9.04 -9.20
N GLU A 41 2.99 8.52 -10.36
CA GLU A 41 3.29 9.33 -11.55
C GLU A 41 2.03 9.57 -12.39
N ASP A 42 1.09 8.61 -12.34
CA ASP A 42 -0.09 8.55 -13.19
C ASP A 42 -1.20 7.72 -12.50
N SER A 43 -2.46 8.12 -12.69
CA SER A 43 -3.64 7.52 -12.06
C SER A 43 -3.95 6.09 -12.53
N ARG A 44 -3.40 5.66 -13.68
CA ARG A 44 -3.58 4.29 -14.20
C ARG A 44 -2.98 3.23 -13.29
N HIS A 45 -1.92 3.57 -12.57
CA HIS A 45 -1.19 2.62 -11.74
C HIS A 45 -1.32 2.93 -10.25
N CYS A 46 -1.66 4.16 -9.86
CA CYS A 46 -1.76 4.58 -8.48
C CYS A 46 -3.02 5.42 -8.26
N ASN A 47 -3.88 4.99 -7.33
CA ASN A 47 -5.08 5.73 -6.95
C ASN A 47 -4.95 6.20 -5.50
N ALA A 48 -5.13 7.50 -5.25
CA ALA A 48 -5.28 8.01 -3.89
C ALA A 48 -6.69 7.69 -3.37
N LEU A 49 -6.77 6.88 -2.31
CA LEU A 49 -8.02 6.48 -1.66
C LEU A 49 -8.48 7.54 -0.65
N LYS A 50 -7.51 8.15 0.05
CA LYS A 50 -7.69 9.27 0.98
C LYS A 50 -6.55 10.26 0.77
N LYS A 51 -6.84 11.54 0.90
CA LYS A 51 -5.84 12.60 0.79
C LYS A 51 -6.26 13.80 1.64
N GLU A 52 -5.34 14.29 2.46
CA GLU A 52 -5.50 15.51 3.23
C GLU A 52 -4.12 16.18 3.37
N ALA A 53 -4.01 17.42 2.92
CA ALA A 53 -2.74 18.14 2.84
C ALA A 53 -1.62 17.29 2.18
N HIS A 54 -0.56 16.99 2.93
CA HIS A 54 0.58 16.17 2.50
C HIS A 54 0.40 14.66 2.78
N LYS A 55 -0.68 14.27 3.47
CA LYS A 55 -0.99 12.89 3.85
C LYS A 55 -1.88 12.23 2.81
N CYS A 56 -1.60 10.98 2.47
CA CYS A 56 -2.45 10.19 1.59
C CYS A 56 -2.35 8.69 1.85
N ILE A 57 -3.47 7.99 1.63
CA ILE A 57 -3.48 6.55 1.44
C ILE A 57 -3.58 6.28 -0.06
N CYS A 58 -2.63 5.53 -0.59
CA CYS A 58 -2.53 5.22 -2.00
C CYS A 58 -2.63 3.71 -2.23
N LYS A 59 -3.29 3.35 -3.32
CA LYS A 59 -3.44 1.98 -3.82
C LYS A 59 -2.72 1.87 -5.15
N ARG A 60 -1.62 1.12 -5.17
CA ARG A 60 -0.78 0.96 -6.38
C ARG A 60 -0.83 -0.46 -6.91
N ARG A 61 -1.03 -0.56 -8.23
CA ARG A 61 -1.03 -1.82 -8.97
C ARG A 61 0.38 -2.37 -9.12
N MET A 62 0.52 -3.68 -8.91
CA MET A 62 1.74 -4.44 -9.13
C MET A 62 1.44 -5.72 -9.89
N MET A 63 2.22 -6.00 -10.93
CA MET A 63 2.15 -7.27 -11.65
C MET A 63 3.07 -8.28 -10.96
N CYS A 64 2.60 -9.50 -10.76
CA CYS A 64 3.42 -10.58 -10.22
C CYS A 64 3.80 -11.57 -11.32
N ARG A 65 5.10 -11.79 -11.50
CA ARG A 65 5.63 -12.67 -12.55
C ARG A 65 5.26 -14.14 -12.34
N SER A 66 5.15 -14.57 -11.09
CA SER A 66 4.89 -15.98 -10.74
C SER A 66 3.42 -16.40 -10.84
N GLY A 67 2.49 -15.46 -10.95
CA GLY A 67 1.07 -15.75 -11.11
C GLY A 67 0.69 -15.67 -12.59
N LYS A 68 -0.17 -16.58 -13.08
CA LYS A 68 -0.72 -16.58 -14.45
C LYS A 68 -1.53 -15.29 -14.74
N GLY A 69 -0.87 -14.14 -14.84
CA GLY A 69 -1.52 -12.82 -14.90
C GLY A 69 -2.07 -12.35 -13.56
N SER A 70 -1.52 -12.78 -12.43
CA SER A 70 -1.99 -12.33 -11.11
C SER A 70 -1.58 -10.89 -10.83
N GLU A 71 -2.56 -10.06 -10.52
CA GLU A 71 -2.38 -8.66 -10.14
C GLU A 71 -2.46 -8.53 -8.62
N PHE A 72 -1.52 -7.77 -8.07
CA PHE A 72 -1.54 -7.37 -6.67
C PHE A 72 -1.79 -5.88 -6.59
N ARG A 73 -2.43 -5.45 -5.51
CA ARG A 73 -2.50 -4.05 -5.13
C ARG A 73 -1.82 -3.88 -3.80
N VAL A 74 -0.94 -2.90 -3.74
CA VAL A 74 -0.26 -2.50 -2.52
C VAL A 74 -0.94 -1.26 -2.01
N VAL A 75 -1.46 -1.32 -0.79
CA VAL A 75 -2.04 -0.17 -0.10
C VAL A 75 -1.02 0.34 0.90
N TYR A 76 -0.74 1.63 0.83
CA TYR A 76 0.26 2.28 1.68
C TYR A 76 -0.18 3.69 2.06
N PHE A 77 0.34 4.15 3.20
CA PHE A 77 0.18 5.50 3.71
C PHE A 77 1.46 6.30 3.44
N TYR A 78 1.31 7.59 3.16
CA TYR A 78 2.40 8.53 2.99
C TYR A 78 2.04 9.87 3.62
N ASP A 79 2.93 10.46 4.43
CA ASP A 79 2.73 11.73 5.14
C ASP A 79 3.73 12.84 4.74
N GLY A 80 4.33 12.76 3.57
CA GLY A 80 5.40 13.70 3.20
C GLY A 80 6.80 13.22 3.62
N LYS A 81 6.93 12.49 4.74
CA LYS A 81 8.24 12.10 5.32
C LYS A 81 8.44 10.58 5.39
N VAL A 82 7.42 9.87 5.83
CA VAL A 82 7.37 8.44 6.09
C VAL A 82 6.37 7.78 5.14
N LEU A 83 6.73 6.59 4.68
CA LEU A 83 5.88 5.75 3.87
C LEU A 83 5.67 4.40 4.54
N GLU A 84 4.41 4.07 4.81
CA GLU A 84 4.07 2.82 5.49
C GLU A 84 3.30 1.89 4.57
N LEU A 85 3.86 0.71 4.29
CA LEU A 85 3.14 -0.36 3.61
C LEU A 85 2.15 -1.00 4.59
N MET A 86 0.85 -0.89 4.27
CA MET A 86 -0.23 -1.32 5.17
C MET A 86 -0.64 -2.77 4.90
N TYR A 87 -0.94 -3.10 3.63
CA TYR A 87 -1.32 -4.46 3.22
C TYR A 87 -1.24 -4.71 1.71
N LEU A 88 -1.40 -5.99 1.35
CA LEU A 88 -1.46 -6.49 -0.01
C LEU A 88 -2.86 -7.02 -0.30
N GLU A 89 -3.48 -6.56 -1.37
CA GLU A 89 -4.71 -7.15 -1.91
C GLU A 89 -4.36 -7.99 -3.14
N ILE A 90 -4.88 -9.23 -3.20
CA ILE A 90 -4.84 -10.00 -4.44
C ILE A 90 -6.04 -9.55 -5.27
N TYR A 91 -5.80 -9.02 -6.46
CA TYR A 91 -6.88 -8.72 -7.39
C TYR A 91 -7.08 -9.88 -8.36
N PHE A 92 -8.31 -10.41 -8.41
CA PHE A 92 -8.71 -11.36 -9.43
C PHE A 92 -9.65 -10.66 -10.42
N LYS A 93 -9.33 -10.71 -11.72
CA LYS A 93 -10.14 -10.11 -12.78
C LYS A 93 -11.47 -10.86 -12.89
N GLY A 94 -12.47 -10.39 -12.16
CA GLY A 94 -13.77 -11.05 -11.98
C GLY A 94 -14.31 -10.93 -10.56
N ASP A 95 -13.43 -10.65 -9.61
CA ASP A 95 -13.80 -10.36 -8.22
C ASP A 95 -14.10 -8.87 -8.06
N LYS A 96 -15.32 -8.57 -7.60
CA LYS A 96 -15.82 -7.21 -7.32
C LYS A 96 -15.58 -6.80 -5.88
N THR A 97 -14.73 -7.51 -5.12
CA THR A 97 -14.37 -7.06 -3.77
C THR A 97 -13.71 -5.69 -3.85
N THR A 98 -14.54 -4.70 -3.55
CA THR A 98 -14.19 -3.33 -3.20
C THR A 98 -13.17 -3.38 -2.07
N GLU A 99 -12.24 -2.43 -2.07
CA GLU A 99 -11.31 -2.23 -0.96
C GLU A 99 -11.97 -2.46 0.40
N ASP A 100 -11.22 -2.98 1.37
CA ASP A 100 -11.68 -3.06 2.76
C ASP A 100 -11.77 -1.63 3.35
N SER A 101 -12.85 -0.92 2.98
CA SER A 101 -13.06 0.50 3.29
C SER A 101 -13.04 0.74 4.80
N LYS A 102 -13.47 -0.25 5.59
CA LYS A 102 -13.41 -0.18 7.06
C LYS A 102 -11.96 -0.15 7.51
N ARG A 103 -11.12 -1.07 7.00
CA ARG A 103 -9.69 -1.10 7.31
C ARG A 103 -9.01 0.21 6.94
N ILE A 104 -9.31 0.77 5.76
CA ILE A 104 -8.75 2.07 5.32
C ILE A 104 -9.20 3.19 6.25
N GLU A 105 -10.48 3.23 6.63
CA GLU A 105 -11.00 4.27 7.51
C GLU A 105 -10.39 4.21 8.91
N THR A 106 -10.28 3.03 9.50
CA THR A 106 -9.64 2.84 10.81
C THR A 106 -8.19 3.34 10.77
N PHE A 107 -7.40 2.88 9.80
CA PHE A 107 -6.01 3.32 9.67
C PHE A 107 -5.90 4.82 9.42
N TRP A 108 -6.79 5.40 8.61
CA TRP A 108 -6.77 6.83 8.33
C TRP A 108 -7.02 7.65 9.60
N LYS A 109 -7.99 7.25 10.43
CA LYS A 109 -8.26 7.89 11.72
C LYS A 109 -7.06 7.77 12.66
N GLU A 110 -6.54 6.56 12.84
CA GLU A 110 -5.36 6.31 13.69
C GLU A 110 -4.15 7.17 13.28
N LYS A 111 -3.92 7.36 11.98
CA LYS A 111 -2.82 8.19 11.46
C LYS A 111 -3.06 9.69 11.58
N LEU A 112 -4.30 10.15 11.52
CA LEU A 112 -4.63 11.54 11.78
C LEU A 112 -4.49 11.87 13.27
N GLU A 113 -5.08 11.05 14.15
CA GLU A 113 -5.01 11.23 15.61
C GLU A 113 -3.56 11.23 16.12
N ALA A 114 -2.72 10.31 15.61
CA ALA A 114 -1.30 10.26 15.97
C ALA A 114 -0.52 11.51 15.52
N ALA A 115 -0.93 12.15 14.42
CA ALA A 115 -0.29 13.36 13.94
C ALA A 115 -0.73 14.60 14.74
N GLU A 116 -2.01 14.68 15.12
CA GLU A 116 -2.52 15.76 15.98
C GLU A 116 -1.87 15.70 17.38
N ALA A 117 -1.69 14.50 17.94
CA ALA A 117 -0.99 14.33 19.21
C ALA A 117 0.48 14.79 19.15
N ALA A 118 1.16 14.60 18.00
CA ALA A 118 2.55 15.01 17.82
C ALA A 118 2.72 16.53 17.55
N GLU A 119 1.67 17.24 17.15
CA GLU A 119 1.69 18.70 16.94
C GLU A 119 1.29 19.50 18.20
N THR A 120 0.76 18.82 19.24
CA THR A 120 0.32 19.46 20.49
C THR A 120 1.37 19.36 21.62
N GLU A 121 2.54 18.78 21.34
CA GLU A 121 3.64 18.56 22.31
C GLU A 121 4.87 19.44 22.01
#